data_AF-A0A7C9RL40-F1
#
_entry.id   AF-A0A7C9RL40-F1
#
_cell.length_a   1.000
_cell.length_b   1.000
_cell.length_c   1.000
_cell.angle_alpha   90.00
_cell.angle_beta   90.00
_cell.angle_gamma   90.00
#
_symmetry.space_group_name_H-M   'P 1'
#
loop_
_entity.id
_entity.type
_entity.pdbx_description
1 polymer ?
#
loop_
_entity_poly.entity_id
_entity_poly.type
_entity_poly.pdbx_seq_one_letter_code
_entity_poly.pdbx_strand_id
1 'polypeptide(L)'
;MCPCRDLLDMVASKWTALVIGDLEDGPKRFGELKRRLEGVSQKMLTQTLRTLERDGLVTRTVYPSVPLRVEYELTELGRSVTEPLAALRLWAQKNYESVAEARETFDNADPVGLEPAGVTR
;
A
#
# COMPACT_ATOMS: atom_id res chain seq x y z
N MET A 1 6.31 -5.37 -21.56
CA MET A 1 5.63 -5.01 -20.30
C MET A 1 4.33 -5.77 -20.26
N CYS A 2 4.04 -6.52 -19.19
CA CYS A 2 2.76 -7.20 -19.03
C CYS A 2 1.84 -6.23 -18.27
N PRO A 3 0.77 -5.68 -18.88
CA PRO A 3 -0.07 -4.66 -18.24
C PRO A 3 -0.65 -5.10 -16.88
N CYS A 4 -0.91 -6.40 -16.71
CA CYS A 4 -1.36 -6.94 -15.43
C CYS A 4 -0.31 -6.85 -14.32
N ARG A 5 0.99 -6.94 -14.65
CA ARG A 5 2.05 -6.86 -13.64
C ARG A 5 2.12 -5.46 -13.04
N ASP A 6 2.07 -4.43 -13.88
CA ASP A 6 2.15 -3.04 -13.43
C ASP A 6 0.97 -2.68 -12.51
N LEU A 7 -0.24 -3.15 -12.85
CA LEU A 7 -1.43 -3.01 -12.01
C LEU A 7 -1.31 -3.79 -10.70
N LEU A 8 -0.81 -5.03 -10.73
CA LEU A 8 -0.61 -5.84 -9.52
C LEU A 8 0.44 -5.22 -8.60
N ASP A 9 1.54 -4.69 -9.13
CA ASP A 9 2.58 -4.02 -8.34
C ASP A 9 2.01 -2.76 -7.65
N MET A 10 1.15 -2.01 -8.35
CA MET A 10 0.47 -0.85 -7.78
C MET A 10 -0.48 -1.25 -6.65
N VAL A 11 -1.29 -2.29 -6.82
CA VAL A 11 -2.26 -2.77 -5.81
C VAL A 11 -1.55 -3.44 -4.62
N ALA A 12 -0.44 -4.15 -4.87
CA ALA A 12 0.38 -4.82 -3.85
C ALA A 12 1.25 -3.85 -3.04
N SER A 13 1.38 -2.59 -3.46
CA SER A 13 2.04 -1.55 -2.67
C SER A 13 1.32 -1.36 -1.33
N LYS A 14 2.08 -1.51 -0.23
CA LYS A 14 1.60 -1.30 1.15
C LYS A 14 0.76 -0.04 1.28
N TRP A 15 1.26 1.08 0.77
CA TRP A 15 0.61 2.39 0.96
C TRP A 15 -0.61 2.57 0.08
N THR A 16 -0.63 1.98 -1.12
CA THR A 16 -1.81 2.00 -1.98
C THR A 16 -3.00 1.36 -1.28
N ALA A 17 -2.82 0.13 -0.78
CA ALA A 17 -3.88 -0.60 -0.11
C ALA A 17 -4.41 0.15 1.12
N LEU A 18 -3.52 0.80 1.89
CA LEU A 18 -3.93 1.55 3.08
C LEU A 18 -4.62 2.88 2.74
N VAL A 19 -4.13 3.64 1.74
CA VAL A 19 -4.77 4.89 1.30
C VAL A 19 -6.16 4.61 0.73
N ILE A 20 -6.30 3.58 -0.11
CA ILE A 20 -7.60 3.20 -0.67
C ILE A 20 -8.55 2.81 0.46
N GLY A 21 -8.10 2.00 1.42
CA GLY A 21 -8.89 1.62 2.59
C GLY A 21 -9.38 2.82 3.41
N ASP A 22 -8.52 3.82 3.65
CA ASP A 22 -8.92 4.98 4.44
C ASP A 22 -9.89 5.92 3.72
N LEU A 23 -9.91 5.88 2.39
CA LEU A 23 -10.81 6.67 1.54
C LEU A 23 -12.15 5.97 1.24
N GLU A 24 -12.35 4.70 1.67
CA GLU A 24 -13.61 3.97 1.49
C GLU A 24 -14.80 4.72 2.11
N ASP A 25 -14.57 5.34 3.28
CA ASP A 25 -15.56 6.13 4.04
C ASP A 25 -15.81 7.55 3.48
N GLY A 26 -15.19 7.90 2.34
CA GLY A 26 -15.36 9.19 1.68
C GLY A 26 -14.14 10.11 1.72
N PRO A 27 -14.29 11.37 1.26
CA PRO A 27 -13.17 12.27 1.01
C PRO A 27 -12.39 12.62 2.27
N LYS A 28 -11.06 12.68 2.17
CA LYS A 28 -10.15 13.03 3.28
C LYS A 28 -9.12 14.08 2.88
N ARG A 29 -8.69 14.90 3.84
CA ARG A 29 -7.55 15.81 3.67
C ARG A 29 -6.23 15.06 3.84
N PHE A 30 -5.15 15.60 3.27
CA PHE A 30 -3.80 15.04 3.41
C PHE A 30 -3.38 14.79 4.87
N GLY A 31 -3.66 15.75 5.76
CA GLY A 31 -3.30 15.62 7.17
C GLY A 31 -4.08 14.54 7.91
N GLU A 32 -5.31 14.24 7.49
CA GLU A 32 -6.11 13.16 8.05
C GLU A 32 -5.55 11.80 7.62
N LEU A 33 -5.29 11.63 6.32
CA LEU A 33 -4.63 10.44 5.76
C LEU A 33 -3.29 10.20 6.46
N LYS A 34 -2.43 11.23 6.56
CA LYS A 34 -1.11 11.11 7.20
C LYS A 34 -1.18 10.70 8.67
N ARG A 35 -2.22 11.13 9.39
CA ARG A 35 -2.41 10.79 10.81
C ARG A 35 -2.90 9.36 10.99
N ARG A 36 -3.79 8.87 10.11
CA ARG A 36 -4.32 7.50 10.18
C ARG A 36 -3.33 6.45 9.66
N LEU A 37 -2.51 6.83 8.69
CA LEU A 37 -1.51 5.97 8.06
C LEU A 37 -0.18 6.02 8.85
N GLU A 38 -0.17 5.46 10.05
CA GLU A 38 1.01 5.46 10.91
C GLU A 38 2.25 4.90 10.20
N GLY A 39 3.38 5.59 10.35
CA GLY A 39 4.65 5.24 9.70
C GLY A 39 4.80 5.70 8.25
N VAL A 40 3.76 6.29 7.62
CA VAL A 40 3.93 6.87 6.28
C VAL A 40 4.69 8.20 6.36
N SER A 41 5.77 8.32 5.59
CA SER A 41 6.41 9.63 5.43
C SER A 41 5.56 10.55 4.56
N GLN A 42 5.67 11.86 4.76
CA GLN A 42 4.97 12.84 3.92
C GLN A 42 5.31 12.69 2.43
N LYS A 43 6.59 12.41 2.13
CA LYS A 43 7.06 12.16 0.77
C LYS A 43 6.37 10.95 0.16
N MET A 44 6.31 9.83 0.89
CA MET A 44 5.66 8.60 0.43
C MET A 44 4.15 8.78 0.23
N LEU A 45 3.46 9.46 1.15
CA LEU A 45 2.02 9.73 1.00
C LEU A 45 1.75 10.62 -0.23
N THR A 46 2.58 11.65 -0.44
CA THR A 46 2.46 12.53 -1.61
C THR A 46 2.67 11.75 -2.90
N GLN A 47 3.68 10.87 -2.94
CA GLN A 47 3.96 10.05 -4.11
C GLN A 47 2.82 9.05 -4.38
N THR A 48 2.31 8.40 -3.33
CA THR A 48 1.19 7.46 -3.43
C THR A 48 -0.05 8.15 -3.98
N LEU A 49 -0.46 9.28 -3.41
CA LEU A 49 -1.63 10.03 -3.89
C LEU A 49 -1.48 10.51 -5.33
N ARG A 50 -0.28 10.95 -5.74
CA ARG A 50 0.00 11.32 -7.14
C ARG A 50 -0.11 10.12 -8.09
N THR A 51 0.38 8.96 -7.68
CA THR A 51 0.23 7.72 -8.48
C THR A 51 -1.23 7.35 -8.61
N LEU A 52 -1.98 7.33 -7.50
CA LEU A 52 -3.42 7.01 -7.53
C LEU A 52 -4.25 8.01 -8.34
N GLU A 53 -3.87 9.30 -8.30
CA GLU A 53 -4.48 10.33 -9.14
C GLU A 53 -4.17 10.11 -10.63
N ARG A 54 -2.90 9.83 -10.96
CA ARG A 54 -2.47 9.52 -12.33
C ARG A 54 -3.16 8.27 -12.89
N ASP A 55 -3.33 7.25 -12.06
CA ASP A 55 -3.93 5.97 -12.45
C ASP A 55 -5.47 6.03 -12.44
N GLY A 56 -6.06 7.18 -12.10
CA GLY A 56 -7.50 7.41 -12.15
C GLY A 56 -8.28 6.78 -10.99
N LEU A 57 -7.60 6.36 -9.92
CA LEU A 57 -8.20 5.76 -8.72
C LEU A 57 -8.67 6.80 -7.71
N VAL A 58 -8.02 7.97 -7.69
CA VAL A 58 -8.31 9.05 -6.75
C VAL A 58 -8.50 10.36 -7.50
N THR A 59 -9.49 11.16 -7.11
CA THR A 59 -9.62 12.55 -7.51
C THR A 59 -9.09 13.47 -6.42
N ARG A 60 -8.35 14.50 -6.82
CA ARG A 60 -7.86 15.57 -5.94
C ARG A 60 -8.65 16.85 -6.18
N THR A 61 -9.46 17.25 -5.20
CA THR A 61 -10.29 18.46 -5.29
C THR A 61 -9.72 19.58 -4.46
N VAL A 62 -9.50 20.75 -5.08
CA VAL A 62 -9.06 21.97 -4.39
C VAL A 62 -10.29 22.85 -4.17
N TYR A 63 -10.59 23.14 -2.91
CA TYR A 63 -11.64 24.04 -2.51
C TYR A 63 -11.04 25.42 -2.20
N PRO A 64 -11.42 26.47 -2.94
CA PRO A 64 -10.98 27.83 -2.65
C PRO A 64 -11.68 28.31 -1.36
N SER A 65 -10.98 28.17 -0.24
CA SER A 65 -11.41 28.62 1.09
C SER A 65 -10.23 29.27 1.82
N VAL A 66 -10.51 29.93 2.94
CA VAL A 66 -9.48 30.41 3.88
C VAL A 66 -9.63 29.62 5.18
N PRO A 67 -8.66 28.75 5.54
CA PRO A 67 -7.49 28.33 4.74
C PRO A 67 -7.86 27.46 3.53
N LEU A 68 -6.96 27.38 2.54
CA LEU A 68 -7.14 26.55 1.34
C LEU A 68 -7.32 25.08 1.74
N ARG A 69 -8.36 24.43 1.22
CA ARG A 69 -8.67 23.03 1.51
C ARG A 69 -8.43 22.15 0.29
N VAL A 70 -7.76 21.02 0.50
CA VAL A 70 -7.56 19.98 -0.51
C VAL A 70 -8.06 18.66 0.05
N GLU A 71 -8.91 17.98 -0.72
CA GLU A 71 -9.44 16.65 -0.38
C GLU A 71 -9.13 15.66 -1.48
N TYR A 72 -9.03 14.40 -1.09
CA TYR A 72 -8.81 13.24 -1.95
C TYR A 72 -10.00 12.31 -1.79
N GLU A 73 -10.51 11.78 -2.88
CA GLU A 73 -11.66 10.87 -2.90
C GLU A 73 -11.46 9.75 -3.91
N LEU A 74 -11.95 8.54 -3.62
CA LEU A 74 -11.97 7.46 -4.60
C LEU A 74 -12.88 7.80 -5.78
N THR A 75 -12.39 7.56 -6.98
CA THR A 75 -13.23 7.52 -8.19
C THR A 75 -14.08 6.25 -8.22
N GLU A 76 -14.95 6.10 -9.22
CA GLU A 76 -15.65 4.84 -9.45
C GLU A 76 -14.68 3.67 -9.67
N LEU A 77 -13.60 3.89 -10.45
CA LEU A 77 -12.52 2.91 -10.62
C LEU A 77 -11.82 2.61 -9.28
N GLY A 78 -11.51 3.65 -8.50
CA GLY A 78 -10.95 3.51 -7.15
C GLY A 78 -11.83 2.71 -6.19
N ARG A 79 -13.15 2.83 -6.32
CA ARG A 79 -14.10 2.03 -5.55
C ARG A 79 -14.16 0.58 -6.05
N SER A 80 -14.00 0.31 -7.35
CA SER A 80 -14.00 -1.08 -7.86
C SER A 80 -12.85 -1.94 -7.35
N VAL A 81 -11.72 -1.35 -6.93
CA VAL A 81 -10.56 -2.09 -6.41
C VAL A 81 -10.66 -2.37 -4.90
N THR A 82 -11.65 -1.80 -4.20
CA THR A 82 -11.80 -2.04 -2.75
C THR A 82 -12.18 -3.49 -2.45
N GLU A 83 -13.03 -4.11 -3.28
CA GLU A 83 -13.42 -5.51 -3.16
C GLU A 83 -12.24 -6.50 -3.25
N PRO A 84 -11.40 -6.48 -4.31
CA PRO A 84 -10.24 -7.36 -4.37
C PRO A 84 -9.22 -7.07 -3.26
N LEU A 85 -9.06 -5.81 -2.85
CA LEU A 85 -8.23 -5.46 -1.69
C LEU A 85 -8.79 -6.00 -0.38
N ALA A 86 -10.12 -5.98 -0.19
CA ALA A 86 -10.77 -6.54 0.98
C ALA A 86 -10.56 -8.06 1.05
N ALA A 87 -10.69 -8.77 -0.07
CA ALA A 87 -10.38 -10.20 -0.15
C ALA A 87 -8.92 -10.50 0.24
N LEU A 88 -7.97 -9.69 -0.24
CA LEU A 88 -6.56 -9.82 0.11
C LEU A 88 -6.30 -9.54 1.59
N ARG A 89 -6.91 -8.49 2.15
CA ARG A 89 -6.83 -8.15 3.58
C ARG A 89 -7.36 -9.29 4.46
N LEU A 90 -8.53 -9.86 4.11
CA LEU A 90 -9.14 -10.98 4.82
C LEU A 90 -8.24 -12.22 4.78
N TRP A 91 -7.68 -12.54 3.61
CA TRP A 91 -6.72 -13.64 3.50
C TRP A 91 -5.48 -13.39 4.36
N ALA A 92 -4.91 -12.18 4.31
CA ALA A 92 -3.72 -11.84 5.08
C ALA A 92 -3.98 -11.93 6.58
N GLN A 93 -5.14 -11.45 7.06
CA GLN A 93 -5.54 -11.56 8.46
C GLN A 93 -5.68 -13.03 8.88
N LYS A 94 -6.34 -13.86 8.07
CA LYS A 94 -6.57 -15.28 8.36
C LYS A 94 -5.27 -16.10 8.43
N ASN A 95 -4.27 -15.74 7.63
CA ASN A 95 -3.05 -16.54 7.48
C ASN A 95 -1.82 -15.89 8.13
N TYR A 96 -1.98 -14.78 8.86
CA TYR A 96 -0.86 -14.05 9.45
C TYR A 96 0.01 -14.94 10.34
N GLU A 97 -0.62 -15.69 11.25
CA GLU A 97 0.07 -16.59 12.18
C GLU A 97 0.81 -17.72 11.44
N SER A 98 0.14 -18.39 10.50
CA SER A 98 0.77 -19.46 9.72
C SER A 98 1.96 -18.97 8.89
N VAL A 99 1.90 -17.75 8.35
CA VAL A 99 3.04 -17.14 7.64
C VAL A 99 4.17 -16.76 8.61
N ALA A 100 3.84 -16.27 9.81
CA ALA A 100 4.82 -15.96 10.85
C ALA A 100 5.55 -17.22 11.32
N GLU A 101 4.82 -18.30 11.63
CA GLU A 101 5.39 -19.61 12.01
C GLU A 101 6.30 -20.19 10.92
N ALA A 102 5.89 -20.08 9.65
CA ALA A 102 6.72 -20.52 8.53
C ALA A 102 8.03 -19.73 8.40
N ARG A 103 7.99 -18.41 8.65
CA ARG A 103 9.20 -17.56 8.68
C ARG A 103 10.12 -17.94 9.83
N GLU A 104 9.57 -18.07 11.03
CA GLU A 104 10.35 -18.49 12.20
C GLU A 104 10.98 -19.87 11.97
N THR A 105 10.23 -20.82 11.40
CA THR A 105 10.77 -22.14 11.07
C THR A 105 11.94 -22.06 10.09
N PHE A 106 11.83 -21.24 9.04
CA PHE A 106 12.90 -21.04 8.06
C PHE A 106 14.12 -20.34 8.67
N ASP A 107 13.90 -19.25 9.42
CA ASP A 107 14.97 -18.46 10.05
C ASP A 107 15.71 -19.28 11.13
N ASN A 108 15.00 -20.15 11.87
CA ASN A 108 15.57 -21.06 12.86
C ASN A 108 16.19 -22.33 12.23
N ALA A 109 15.86 -22.65 10.98
CA ALA A 109 16.41 -23.82 10.30
C ALA A 109 17.88 -23.64 9.86
N ASP A 110 18.47 -22.47 10.13
CA ASP A 110 19.89 -22.11 9.92
C ASP A 110 20.46 -22.63 8.59
N PRO A 111 20.58 -21.80 7.53
CA PRO A 111 21.33 -22.18 6.34
C PRO A 111 22.85 -22.17 6.63
N VAL A 112 23.31 -22.93 7.63
CA VAL A 112 24.71 -23.37 7.72
C VAL A 112 24.94 -24.33 6.56
N GLY A 113 25.37 -23.75 5.45
CA GLY A 113 25.68 -24.49 4.23
C GLY A 113 26.13 -23.65 3.02
N LEU A 114 26.07 -22.32 3.08
CA LEU A 114 26.79 -21.48 2.13
C LEU A 114 28.14 -21.11 2.72
N GLU A 115 29.14 -21.99 2.53
CA GLU A 115 30.54 -21.65 2.76
C GLU A 115 30.91 -20.37 2.00
N PRO A 116 31.72 -19.47 2.59
CA PRO A 116 32.25 -18.33 1.85
C PRO A 116 33.17 -18.83 0.74
N ALA A 117 32.88 -18.44 -0.50
CA ALA A 117 33.72 -18.73 -1.66
C ALA A 117 35.15 -18.18 -1.44
N GLY A 118 36.07 -19.09 -1.11
CA GLY A 118 37.48 -19.08 -1.48
C GLY A 118 38.32 -17.86 -1.08
N VAL A 119 38.99 -17.93 0.08
CA VAL A 119 40.36 -17.41 0.19
C VAL A 119 41.28 -18.41 -0.48
N THR A 120 41.73 -18.11 -1.70
CA THR A 120 42.87 -18.78 -2.32
C THR A 120 44.11 -17.91 -2.09
N ARG A 121 44.93 -18.41 -1.16
CA ARG A 121 46.40 -18.31 -1.00
C ARG A 121 47.14 -17.02 -1.38
#